data_AF-A0A2E5G179-F1
#
_entry.id   AF-A0A2E5G179-F1
#
_cell.length_a   1.000
_cell.length_b   1.000
_cell.length_c   1.000
_cell.angle_alpha   90.00
_cell.angle_beta   90.00
_cell.angle_gamma   90.00
#
_symmetry.space_group_name_H-M   'P 1'
#
loop_
_entity.id
_entity.type
_entity.pdbx_description
1 polymer ?
#
loop_
_entity_poly.entity_id
_entity_poly.type
_entity_poly.pdbx_seq_one_letter_code
_entity_poly.pdbx_strand_id
1 'polypeptide(L)'
;MRHKGEFKYEELSRQCDIPAVTIKARVAKGMSIEEAIQDVDLRQSNGGAPRHVWNGHVGVPAIAKALGVSKTTVHHHLKKCDGDIGKAAESIQKRHKPERVSPKNNLGLWSTALGLPSND
;
A
#
# COMPACT_ATOMS: atom_id res chain seq x y z
N MET A 1 -19.99 -30.31 -12.18
CA MET A 1 -20.57 -31.33 -11.28
C MET A 1 -21.05 -30.63 -10.00
N ARG A 2 -22.34 -30.71 -9.66
CA ARG A 2 -22.85 -30.25 -8.35
C ARG A 2 -22.75 -31.44 -7.40
N HIS A 3 -21.83 -31.39 -6.44
CA HIS A 3 -21.77 -32.39 -5.37
C HIS A 3 -23.02 -32.22 -4.49
N LYS A 4 -24.10 -32.94 -4.82
CA LYS A 4 -25.26 -33.21 -3.94
C LYS A 4 -24.91 -34.37 -2.99
N GLY A 5 -23.77 -34.29 -2.33
CA GLY A 5 -23.49 -35.09 -1.16
C GLY A 5 -23.78 -34.22 0.04
N GLU A 6 -24.56 -34.70 1.00
CA GLU A 6 -24.69 -34.10 2.33
C GLU A 6 -23.35 -34.18 3.07
N PHE A 7 -22.32 -33.51 2.56
CA PHE A 7 -21.17 -33.22 3.38
C PHE A 7 -21.66 -32.27 4.46
N LYS A 8 -21.69 -32.76 5.70
CA LYS A 8 -21.93 -31.90 6.87
C LYS A 8 -20.76 -30.94 6.98
N TYR A 9 -20.80 -29.84 6.24
CA TYR A 9 -19.84 -28.75 6.35
C TYR A 9 -19.74 -28.24 7.78
N GLU A 10 -20.80 -28.42 8.58
CA GLU A 10 -20.82 -28.17 10.02
C GLU A 10 -19.85 -29.07 10.81
N GLU A 11 -19.69 -30.33 10.42
CA GLU A 11 -18.80 -31.29 11.06
C GLU A 11 -17.33 -30.93 10.76
N LEU A 12 -17.03 -30.66 9.49
CA LEU A 12 -15.72 -30.16 9.05
C LEU A 12 -15.39 -28.80 9.69
N SER A 13 -16.41 -27.95 9.88
CA SER A 13 -16.24 -26.65 10.52
C SER A 13 -15.80 -26.79 11.98
N ARG A 14 -16.35 -27.76 12.72
CA ARG A 14 -15.95 -28.07 14.10
C ARG A 14 -14.54 -28.67 14.19
N GLN A 15 -14.15 -29.49 13.22
CA GLN A 15 -12.86 -30.18 13.24
C GLN A 15 -11.70 -29.28 12.80
N CYS A 16 -11.93 -28.40 11.83
CA CYS A 16 -10.87 -27.62 11.20
C CYS A 16 -10.80 -26.17 11.68
N ASP A 17 -11.72 -25.74 12.58
CA ASP A 17 -11.87 -24.35 13.03
C ASP A 17 -12.00 -23.35 11.86
N ILE A 18 -12.65 -23.79 10.77
CA ILE A 18 -12.95 -22.99 9.59
C ILE A 18 -14.46 -22.86 9.48
N PRO A 19 -15.02 -21.66 9.25
CA PRO A 19 -16.46 -21.50 9.08
C PRO A 19 -16.99 -22.36 7.93
N ALA A 20 -18.10 -23.07 8.14
CA ALA A 20 -18.76 -23.89 7.11
C ALA A 20 -19.06 -23.08 5.82
N VAL A 21 -19.35 -21.79 5.97
CA VAL A 21 -19.57 -20.85 4.85
C VAL A 21 -18.31 -20.70 3.99
N THR A 22 -17.13 -20.64 4.61
CA THR A 22 -15.84 -20.56 3.93
C THR A 22 -15.54 -21.84 3.15
N ILE A 23 -15.75 -23.01 3.77
CA ILE A 23 -15.56 -24.32 3.12
C ILE A 23 -16.49 -24.43 1.90
N LYS A 24 -17.77 -24.07 2.07
CA LYS A 24 -18.76 -24.08 0.99
C LYS A 24 -18.37 -23.15 -0.17
N ALA A 25 -17.88 -21.94 0.13
CA ALA A 25 -17.45 -20.98 -0.88
C ALA A 25 -16.23 -21.48 -1.66
N ARG A 26 -15.27 -22.13 -1.00
CA ARG A 26 -14.07 -22.72 -1.61
C ARG A 26 -14.41 -23.88 -2.53
N VAL A 27 -15.29 -24.78 -2.10
CA VAL A 27 -15.80 -25.89 -2.94
C VAL A 27 -16.60 -25.36 -4.12
N ALA A 28 -17.42 -24.32 -3.93
CA ALA A 28 -18.16 -23.68 -5.03
C ALA A 28 -17.24 -23.04 -6.07
N LYS A 29 -16.03 -22.63 -5.67
CA LYS A 29 -14.98 -22.11 -6.57
C LYS A 29 -14.28 -23.22 -7.37
N GLY A 30 -14.61 -24.49 -7.12
CA GLY A 30 -14.06 -25.66 -7.81
C GLY A 30 -12.90 -26.33 -7.09
N MET A 31 -12.60 -25.96 -5.83
CA MET A 31 -11.60 -26.65 -5.02
C MET A 31 -12.13 -27.99 -4.50
N SER A 32 -11.23 -28.94 -4.30
CA SER A 32 -11.53 -30.14 -3.52
C SER A 32 -11.75 -29.79 -2.04
N ILE A 33 -12.40 -30.68 -1.29
CA ILE A 33 -12.66 -30.48 0.14
C ILE A 33 -11.34 -30.38 0.93
N GLU A 34 -10.35 -31.20 0.57
CA GLU A 34 -9.03 -31.22 1.21
C GLU A 34 -8.28 -29.90 0.98
N GLU A 35 -8.24 -29.40 -0.25
CA GLU A 35 -7.67 -28.08 -0.57
C GLU A 35 -8.43 -26.96 0.15
N ALA A 36 -9.76 -27.06 0.23
CA ALA A 36 -10.58 -26.06 0.90
C ALA A 36 -10.31 -25.98 2.42
N ILE A 37 -9.86 -27.07 3.04
CA ILE A 37 -9.46 -27.10 4.46
C ILE A 37 -8.03 -26.58 4.63
N GLN A 38 -7.12 -26.95 3.73
CA GLN A 38 -5.71 -26.54 3.80
C GLN A 38 -5.47 -25.09 3.39
N ASP A 39 -6.40 -24.48 2.65
CA ASP A 39 -6.30 -23.07 2.24
C ASP A 39 -6.30 -22.16 3.47
N VAL A 40 -5.11 -21.65 3.82
CA VAL A 40 -4.91 -20.70 4.91
C VAL A 40 -5.52 -19.36 4.49
N ASP A 41 -6.43 -18.81 5.31
CA ASP A 41 -7.00 -17.49 5.03
C ASP A 41 -5.90 -16.42 5.05
N LEU A 42 -5.45 -16.03 3.86
CA LEU A 42 -4.42 -15.00 3.67
C LEU A 42 -4.83 -13.65 4.28
N ARG A 43 -6.12 -13.43 4.58
CA ARG A 43 -6.57 -12.23 5.32
C ARG A 43 -6.02 -12.19 6.73
N GLN A 44 -5.87 -13.34 7.40
CA GLN A 44 -5.23 -13.41 8.72
C GLN A 44 -3.72 -13.17 8.62
N SER A 45 -3.08 -13.64 7.55
CA SER A 45 -1.66 -13.38 7.28
C SER A 45 -1.36 -11.91 6.94
N ASN A 46 -2.29 -11.23 6.26
CA ASN A 46 -2.21 -9.79 5.96
C ASN A 46 -2.43 -8.90 7.20
N GLY A 47 -2.89 -9.44 8.32
CA GLY A 47 -2.97 -8.77 9.62
C GLY A 47 -1.62 -8.70 10.37
N GLY A 48 -0.52 -9.05 9.70
CA GLY A 48 0.82 -9.06 10.29
C GLY A 48 1.21 -7.72 10.90
N ALA A 49 1.91 -7.81 12.04
CA ALA A 49 2.46 -6.68 12.78
C ALA A 49 3.12 -5.64 11.84
N PRO A 50 3.02 -4.34 12.15
CA PRO A 50 3.62 -3.29 11.34
C PRO A 50 5.13 -3.54 11.16
N ARG A 51 5.50 -4.08 9.98
CA ARG A 51 6.86 -4.57 9.68
C ARG A 51 7.92 -3.47 9.63
N HIS A 52 7.50 -2.20 9.66
CA HIS A 52 8.37 -1.07 9.38
C HIS A 52 8.33 -0.08 10.53
N VAL A 53 9.49 0.17 11.13
CA VAL A 53 9.70 1.21 12.13
C VAL A 53 10.68 2.23 11.53
N TRP A 54 10.32 3.50 11.56
CA TRP A 54 11.18 4.57 11.07
C TRP A 54 11.05 5.80 11.97
N ASN A 55 12.17 6.25 12.53
CA ASN A 55 12.25 7.42 13.42
C ASN A 55 11.22 7.39 14.57
N GLY A 56 11.01 6.22 15.20
CA GLY A 56 10.02 6.02 16.26
C GLY A 56 8.57 5.88 15.78
N HIS A 57 8.28 6.07 14.49
CA HIS A 57 6.98 5.80 13.91
C HIS A 57 6.85 4.34 13.50
N VAL A 58 5.82 3.68 14.04
CA VAL A 58 5.55 2.27 13.78
C VAL A 58 4.44 2.14 12.74
N GLY A 59 4.78 1.46 11.64
CA GLY A 59 3.86 1.15 10.55
C GLY A 59 3.81 2.21 9.46
N VAL A 60 3.53 1.74 8.24
CA VAL A 60 3.40 2.57 7.02
C VAL A 60 2.44 3.76 7.21
N PRO A 61 1.28 3.65 7.90
CA PRO A 61 0.39 4.78 8.11
C PRO A 61 1.02 5.93 8.92
N ALA A 62 1.73 5.61 10.00
CA ALA A 62 2.36 6.60 10.87
C ALA A 62 3.54 7.27 10.15
N ILE A 63 4.34 6.48 9.43
CA ILE A 63 5.49 6.95 8.65
C ILE A 63 5.01 7.86 7.50
N ALA A 64 3.94 7.48 6.79
CA ALA A 64 3.35 8.30 5.74
C ALA A 64 2.90 9.66 6.28
N LYS A 65 2.28 9.70 7.46
CA LYS A 65 1.87 10.94 8.14
C LYS A 65 3.08 11.80 8.53
N ALA A 66 4.13 11.20 9.08
CA ALA A 66 5.36 11.89 9.44
C ALA A 66 6.10 12.48 8.24
N LEU A 67 6.05 11.79 7.10
CA LEU A 67 6.64 12.23 5.83
C LEU A 67 5.74 13.17 5.01
N GLY A 68 4.47 13.37 5.42
CA GLY A 68 3.51 14.19 4.67
C GLY A 68 3.09 13.61 3.31
N VAL A 69 3.18 12.29 3.13
CA VAL A 69 2.89 11.62 1.85
C VAL A 69 1.78 10.59 1.95
N SER A 70 1.28 10.12 0.80
CA SER A 70 0.30 9.04 0.76
C SER A 70 0.92 7.68 1.14
N LYS A 71 0.12 6.78 1.70
CA LYS A 71 0.54 5.39 2.00
C LYS A 71 1.04 4.67 0.74
N THR A 72 0.38 4.91 -0.39
CA THR A 72 0.74 4.34 -1.70
C THR A 72 2.14 4.76 -2.13
N THR A 73 2.51 6.01 -1.89
CA THR A 73 3.87 6.52 -2.14
C THR A 73 4.89 5.77 -1.30
N VAL A 74 4.62 5.57 -0.01
CA VAL A 74 5.52 4.81 0.86
C VAL A 74 5.69 3.37 0.37
N HIS A 75 4.60 2.69 0.00
CA HIS A 75 4.68 1.32 -0.55
C HIS A 75 5.45 1.26 -1.88
N HIS A 76 5.30 2.25 -2.76
CA HIS A 76 6.04 2.33 -4.01
C HIS A 76 7.56 2.42 -3.75
N HIS A 77 7.97 3.30 -2.83
CA HIS A 77 9.37 3.45 -2.48
C HIS A 77 9.92 2.25 -1.69
N LEU A 78 9.12 1.62 -0.83
CA LEU A 78 9.48 0.36 -0.18
C LEU A 78 9.75 -0.75 -1.22
N LYS A 79 8.90 -0.88 -2.24
CA LYS A 79 9.12 -1.86 -3.32
C LYS A 79 10.39 -1.56 -4.11
N LYS A 80 10.71 -0.28 -4.32
CA LYS A 80 11.90 0.15 -5.06
C LYS A 80 13.20 0.01 -4.26
N CYS A 81 13.11 0.04 -2.93
CA CYS A 81 14.23 -0.06 -2.01
C CYS A 81 14.31 -1.44 -1.32
N ASP A 82 13.79 -2.49 -1.96
CA ASP A 82 13.82 -3.88 -1.47
C ASP A 82 13.27 -4.07 -0.04
N GLY A 83 12.30 -3.24 0.35
CA GLY A 83 11.66 -3.28 1.68
C GLY A 83 12.38 -2.49 2.77
N ASP A 84 13.50 -1.83 2.46
CA ASP A 84 14.22 -0.97 3.41
C ASP A 84 13.47 0.37 3.60
N ILE A 85 12.89 0.54 4.79
CA ILE A 85 12.12 1.74 5.15
C ILE A 85 12.99 2.99 5.28
N GLY A 86 14.25 2.85 5.69
CA GLY A 86 15.18 3.97 5.83
C GLY A 86 15.51 4.57 4.47
N LYS A 87 15.93 3.72 3.53
CA LYS A 87 16.20 4.13 2.14
C LYS A 87 14.95 4.67 1.44
N ALA A 88 13.79 4.06 1.68
CA ALA A 88 12.52 4.53 1.14
C ALA A 88 12.19 5.96 1.64
N ALA A 89 12.32 6.21 2.94
CA ALA A 89 12.06 7.52 3.53
C ALA A 89 13.04 8.59 3.02
N GLU A 90 14.33 8.29 2.91
CA GLU A 90 15.32 9.19 2.32
C GLU A 90 15.02 9.50 0.85
N SER A 91 14.59 8.50 0.07
CA SER A 91 14.21 8.67 -1.33
C SER A 91 13.01 9.60 -1.49
N ILE A 92 12.03 9.49 -0.58
CA ILE A 92 10.87 10.38 -0.52
C ILE A 92 11.30 11.80 -0.15
N GLN A 93 12.12 11.96 0.90
CA GLN A 93 12.62 13.27 1.33
C GLN A 93 13.45 13.98 0.25
N LYS A 94 14.31 13.24 -0.47
CA LYS A 94 15.10 13.78 -1.59
C LYS A 94 14.21 14.31 -2.73
N ARG A 95 13.10 13.62 -3.02
CA ARG A 95 12.12 14.07 -4.04
C ARG A 95 11.21 15.19 -3.57
N HIS A 96 10.93 15.27 -2.27
CA HIS A 96 10.07 16.28 -1.68
C HIS A 96 10.81 17.59 -1.39
N LYS A 97 12.13 17.68 -1.62
CA LYS A 97 12.86 18.95 -1.62
C LYS A 97 12.32 19.82 -2.77
N PRO A 98 11.63 20.95 -2.51
CA PRO A 98 11.17 21.80 -3.58
C PRO A 98 12.37 22.61 -4.07
N GLU A 99 12.93 22.24 -5.22
CA GLU A 99 13.84 23.13 -5.92
C GLU A 99 13.43 23.22 -7.39
N ARG A 100 12.44 24.08 -7.64
CA ARG A 100 12.64 25.20 -8.55
C ARG A 100 11.96 26.40 -7.93
N VAL A 101 12.75 27.36 -7.46
CA VAL A 101 12.30 28.75 -7.40
C VAL A 101 11.79 29.04 -8.81
N SER A 102 10.48 29.12 -8.99
CA SER A 102 9.93 29.66 -10.22
C SER A 102 10.54 31.06 -10.35
N PRO A 103 11.22 31.40 -11.47
CA PRO A 103 11.72 32.76 -11.63
C PRO A 103 10.49 33.67 -11.60
N LYS A 104 10.29 34.34 -10.47
CA LYS A 104 9.31 35.40 -10.38
C LYS A 104 9.76 36.45 -11.39
N ASN A 105 8.92 36.65 -12.39
CA ASN A 105 8.90 37.81 -13.28
C ASN A 105 10.05 37.89 -14.29
N ASN A 106 9.97 37.07 -15.36
CA ASN A 106 10.69 37.37 -16.61
C ASN A 106 10.19 38.67 -17.28
N LEU A 107 9.08 39.26 -16.81
CA LEU A 107 8.54 40.51 -17.37
C LEU A 107 9.56 41.66 -17.33
N GLY A 108 10.42 41.74 -16.30
CA GLY A 108 11.45 42.78 -16.22
C GLY A 108 12.54 42.65 -17.29
N LEU A 109 12.93 41.43 -17.67
CA LEU A 109 13.99 41.21 -18.67
C LEU A 109 13.54 41.59 -20.09
N TRP A 110 12.28 41.31 -20.43
CA TRP A 110 11.73 41.67 -21.74
C TRP A 110 11.40 43.16 -21.84
N SER A 111 10.98 43.81 -20.74
CA SER A 111 10.80 45.27 -20.70
C SER A 111 12.10 46.02 -21.00
N THR A 112 13.24 45.56 -20.46
CA THR A 112 14.56 46.16 -20.74
C THR A 112 15.02 45.91 -22.18
N ALA A 113 14.78 44.71 -22.73
CA ALA A 113 15.15 44.38 -24.10
C ALA A 113 14.30 45.12 -25.16
N LEU A 114 13.05 45.47 -24.83
CA LEU A 114 12.11 46.20 -25.70
C LEU A 114 12.11 47.72 -25.44
N GLY A 115 12.92 48.22 -24.51
CA GLY A 115 13.05 49.65 -24.22
C GLY A 115 11.79 50.31 -23.63
N LEU A 116 10.92 49.53 -22.97
CA LEU A 116 9.70 50.05 -22.37
C LEU A 116 10.01 50.66 -20.99
N PRO A 117 9.51 51.88 -20.69
CA PRO A 117 9.70 52.48 -19.38
C PRO A 117 8.97 51.65 -18.32
N SER A 118 9.69 51.27 -17.27
CA SER A 118 9.09 50.71 -16.06
C SER A 118 8.20 51.79 -15.44
N ASN A 119 6.89 51.58 -15.42
CA ASN A 119 5.99 52.40 -14.63
C ASN A 119 6.08 51.94 -13.18
N ASP A 120 6.75 52.71 -12.34
CA ASP A 120 6.58 52.70 -10.88
C ASP A 120 5.18 53.22 -10.50
#